data_AF-R4JX44-F1
#
_entry.id   AF-R4JX44-F1
#
_cell.length_a   1.000
_cell.length_b   1.000
_cell.length_c   1.000
_cell.angle_alpha   90.00
_cell.angle_beta   90.00
_cell.angle_gamma   90.00
#
_symmetry.space_group_name_H-M   'P 1'
#
loop_
_entity.id
_entity.type
_entity.pdbx_description
1 polymer ?
#
loop_
_entity_poly.entity_id
_entity_poly.type
_entity_poly.pdbx_seq_one_letter_code
_entity_poly.pdbx_strand_id
1 'polypeptide(L)'
;MKNIKENLILYRERICNIENKNIEIESLRISGLDNNDDCIKNLDIEIKKMELENKKIENIIKILPNKEYKIIKLIYLEGKGKKEVAVELDRTQRQINYSINKAMQIMSNKFMY
;
A
#
# COMPACT_ATOMS: atom_id res chain seq x y z
N MET A 1 -1.36 9.39 -16.64
CA MET A 1 -1.70 8.12 -15.94
C MET A 1 -0.74 7.96 -14.78
N LYS A 2 -1.22 7.92 -13.53
CA LYS A 2 -0.35 7.53 -12.40
C LYS A 2 0.06 6.07 -12.59
N ASN A 3 1.36 5.80 -12.56
CA ASN A 3 1.88 4.46 -12.77
C ASN A 3 1.42 3.58 -11.60
N ILE A 4 0.72 2.48 -11.84
CA ILE A 4 0.29 1.54 -10.77
C ILE A 4 1.47 1.13 -9.89
N LYS A 5 2.66 1.03 -10.49
CA LYS A 5 3.90 0.75 -9.78
C LYS A 5 4.28 1.85 -8.79
N GLU A 6 4.11 3.12 -9.14
CA GLU A 6 4.33 4.25 -8.22
C GLU A 6 3.31 4.19 -7.08
N ASN A 7 2.04 3.93 -7.36
CA ASN A 7 1.03 3.79 -6.32
C ASN A 7 1.36 2.65 -5.34
N LEU A 8 1.86 1.52 -5.85
CA LEU A 8 2.31 0.40 -5.01
C LEU A 8 3.55 0.74 -4.17
N ILE A 9 4.45 1.59 -4.66
CA ILE A 9 5.60 2.07 -3.88
C ILE A 9 5.11 3.01 -2.77
N LEU A 10 4.24 3.96 -3.11
CA LEU A 10 3.65 4.92 -2.17
C LEU A 10 2.81 4.25 -1.08
N TYR A 11 2.31 3.03 -1.31
CA TYR A 11 1.48 2.30 -0.34
C TYR A 11 2.17 2.18 1.02
N ARG A 12 3.43 1.74 1.01
CA ARG A 12 4.22 1.53 2.23
C ARG A 12 4.63 2.85 2.87
N GLU A 13 5.00 3.84 2.05
CA GLU A 13 5.29 5.19 2.54
C GLU A 13 4.10 5.80 3.28
N ARG A 14 2.88 5.62 2.75
CA ARG A 14 1.65 6.07 3.42
C ARG A 14 1.41 5.33 4.74
N ILE A 15 1.70 4.04 4.83
CA ILE A 15 1.60 3.32 6.12
C ILE A 15 2.50 3.98 7.16
N CYS A 16 3.77 4.20 6.83
CA CYS A 16 4.71 4.87 7.74
C CYS A 16 4.26 6.31 8.07
N ASN A 17 3.76 7.05 7.09
CA ASN A 17 3.29 8.42 7.31
C ASN A 17 2.03 8.48 8.18
N ILE A 18 1.10 7.51 8.05
CA ILE A 18 -0.05 7.39 8.93
C ILE A 18 0.43 7.14 10.36
N GLU A 19 1.37 6.21 10.55
CA GLU A 19 1.90 5.89 11.88
C GLU A 19 2.62 7.11 12.51
N ASN A 20 3.43 7.83 11.74
CA ASN A 20 4.06 9.07 12.19
C ASN A 20 3.03 10.13 12.61
N LYS A 21 1.94 10.29 11.85
CA LYS A 21 0.87 11.24 12.21
C LYS A 21 0.08 10.81 13.44
N ASN A 22 -0.11 9.51 13.64
CA ASN A 22 -0.72 9.01 14.87
C ASN A 22 0.16 9.32 16.10
N ILE A 23 1.49 9.17 15.98
CA ILE A 23 2.43 9.56 17.04
C ILE A 23 2.37 11.07 17.29
N GLU A 24 2.26 11.88 16.23
CA GLU A 24 2.10 13.33 16.34
C GLU A 24 0.82 13.71 17.10
N ILE A 25 -0.32 13.11 16.76
CA ILE A 25 -1.59 13.31 17.47
C ILE A 25 -1.44 12.96 18.96
N GLU A 26 -0.82 11.81 19.28
CA GLU A 26 -0.58 11.42 20.68
C GLU A 26 0.31 12.42 21.41
N SER A 27 1.36 12.94 20.77
CA SER A 27 2.22 13.98 21.36
C SER A 27 1.46 15.29 21.65
N LEU A 28 0.54 15.68 20.76
CA LEU A 28 -0.28 16.87 20.94
C LEU A 28 -1.27 16.69 22.10
N ARG A 29 -1.86 15.50 22.22
CA ARG A 29 -2.72 15.13 23.35
C ARG A 29 -1.97 15.17 24.68
N ILE A 30 -0.76 14.63 24.74
CA ILE A 30 0.11 14.70 25.93
C ILE A 30 0.43 16.16 26.29
N SER A 31 0.58 17.02 25.29
CA SER A 31 0.84 18.46 25.47
C SER A 31 -0.40 19.25 25.92
N GLY A 32 -1.56 18.59 26.07
CA GLY A 32 -2.79 19.18 26.59
C GLY A 32 -3.78 19.66 25.54
N LEU A 33 -3.57 19.37 24.25
CA LEU A 33 -4.56 19.65 23.21
C LEU A 33 -5.71 18.65 23.28
N ASP A 34 -6.94 19.12 23.05
CA ASP A 34 -8.12 18.26 23.00
C ASP A 34 -8.34 17.70 21.60
N ASN A 35 -9.20 16.68 21.48
CA ASN A 35 -9.54 16.09 20.18
C ASN A 35 -10.33 17.03 19.25
N ASN A 36 -10.78 18.19 19.74
CA ASN A 36 -11.50 19.18 18.97
C ASN A 36 -10.58 20.26 18.39
N ASP A 37 -9.31 20.27 18.76
CA ASP A 37 -8.31 21.16 18.21
C ASP A 37 -8.17 20.96 16.69
N ASP A 38 -8.13 22.07 15.96
CA ASP A 38 -8.08 22.06 14.50
C ASP A 38 -6.80 21.37 13.98
N CYS A 39 -5.69 21.40 14.74
CA CYS A 39 -4.48 20.67 14.39
C CYS A 39 -4.72 19.15 14.37
N ILE A 40 -5.34 18.62 15.42
CA ILE A 40 -5.64 17.18 15.53
C ILE A 40 -6.65 16.77 14.46
N LYS A 41 -7.70 17.57 14.23
CA LYS A 41 -8.67 17.32 13.16
C LYS A 41 -8.05 17.29 11.77
N ASN A 42 -7.10 18.19 11.50
CA ASN A 42 -6.41 18.24 10.21
C ASN A 42 -5.55 16.99 10.00
N LEU A 43 -4.80 16.56 11.02
CA LEU A 43 -4.02 15.33 10.98
C LEU A 43 -4.93 14.10 10.75
N ASP A 44 -6.07 14.02 11.42
CA ASP A 44 -7.07 12.96 11.22
C ASP A 44 -7.60 12.92 9.79
N ILE A 45 -7.88 14.09 9.19
CA ILE A 45 -8.34 14.19 7.79
C ILE A 45 -7.24 13.69 6.84
N GLU A 46 -5.98 14.04 7.09
CA GLU A 46 -4.85 13.58 6.30
C GLU A 46 -4.65 12.06 6.40
N ILE A 47 -4.74 11.50 7.61
CA ILE A 47 -4.70 10.06 7.84
C ILE A 47 -5.82 9.38 7.03
N LYS A 48 -7.07 9.83 7.16
CA LYS A 48 -8.21 9.27 6.42
C LYS A 48 -8.02 9.32 4.91
N LYS A 49 -7.45 10.41 4.38
CA LYS A 49 -7.13 10.51 2.94
C LYS A 49 -6.09 9.44 2.54
N MET A 50 -5.03 9.26 3.32
CA MET A 50 -4.00 8.25 3.05
C MET A 50 -4.55 6.82 3.15
N GLU A 51 -5.38 6.53 4.15
CA GLU A 51 -6.07 5.25 4.32
C GLU A 51 -6.98 4.94 3.13
N LEU A 52 -7.76 5.92 2.66
CA LEU A 52 -8.62 5.77 1.49
C LEU A 52 -7.80 5.45 0.24
N GLU A 53 -6.68 6.13 0.04
CA GLU A 53 -5.77 5.86 -1.09
C GLU A 53 -5.15 4.46 -1.01
N ASN A 54 -4.78 3.99 0.18
CA ASN A 54 -4.30 2.62 0.38
C ASN A 54 -5.40 1.57 0.18
N LYS A 55 -6.61 1.84 0.66
CA LYS A 55 -7.77 0.97 0.45
C LYS A 55 -8.13 0.81 -1.03
N LYS A 56 -7.99 1.88 -1.84
CA LYS A 56 -8.12 1.79 -3.31
C LYS A 56 -7.12 0.76 -3.86
N ILE A 57 -5.84 0.86 -3.47
CA ILE A 57 -4.78 -0.07 -3.87
C ILE A 57 -5.11 -1.51 -3.48
N GLU A 58 -5.53 -1.75 -2.24
CA GLU A 58 -5.92 -3.09 -1.79
C GLU A 58 -7.06 -3.67 -2.63
N ASN A 59 -8.08 -2.87 -2.93
CA ASN A 59 -9.21 -3.31 -3.73
C ASN A 59 -8.79 -3.68 -5.17
N ILE A 60 -7.84 -2.94 -5.74
CA ILE A 60 -7.28 -3.25 -7.06
C ILE A 60 -6.54 -4.57 -7.04
N ILE A 61 -5.70 -4.79 -6.02
CA ILE A 61 -4.89 -5.99 -5.91
C ILE A 61 -5.79 -7.21 -5.68
N LYS A 62 -6.87 -7.09 -4.91
CA LYS A 62 -7.87 -8.16 -4.67
C LYS A 62 -8.54 -8.68 -5.94
N ILE A 63 -8.52 -7.91 -7.03
CA ILE A 63 -9.09 -8.31 -8.32
C ILE A 63 -8.15 -9.25 -9.09
N LEU A 64 -6.87 -9.33 -8.70
CA LEU A 64 -5.91 -10.24 -9.32
C LEU A 64 -6.25 -11.70 -9.01
N PRO A 65 -5.93 -12.64 -9.91
CA PRO A 65 -6.01 -14.05 -9.58
C PRO A 65 -5.10 -14.39 -8.39
N ASN A 66 -5.46 -15.40 -7.59
CA ASN A 66 -4.81 -15.73 -6.32
C ASN A 66 -3.29 -15.80 -6.38
N LYS A 67 -2.73 -16.34 -7.47
CA LYS A 67 -1.28 -16.45 -7.67
C LYS A 67 -0.62 -15.08 -7.77
N GLU A 68 -1.11 -14.24 -8.68
CA GLU A 68 -0.62 -12.88 -8.89
C GLU A 68 -0.87 -12.01 -7.65
N TYR A 69 -2.05 -12.12 -7.04
CA TYR A 69 -2.39 -11.45 -5.78
C TYR A 69 -1.36 -11.73 -4.69
N LYS A 70 -1.06 -13.01 -4.42
CA LYS A 70 -0.13 -13.41 -3.35
C LYS A 70 1.27 -12.84 -3.59
N ILE A 71 1.76 -12.90 -4.83
CA ILE A 71 3.07 -12.36 -5.20
C ILE A 71 3.11 -10.83 -5.03
N ILE A 72 2.09 -10.12 -5.50
CA ILE A 72 2.03 -8.65 -5.39
C ILE A 72 1.93 -8.23 -3.92
N LYS A 73 1.11 -8.90 -3.12
CA LYS A 73 0.97 -8.63 -1.68
C LYS A 73 2.31 -8.76 -0.95
N LEU A 74 2.97 -9.92 -1.08
CA LEU A 74 4.25 -10.17 -0.39
C LEU A 74 5.33 -9.15 -0.77
N ILE A 75 5.42 -8.79 -2.06
CA ILE A 75 6.48 -7.90 -2.55
C ILE A 75 6.18 -6.44 -2.26
N TYR A 76 4.98 -5.97 -2.59
CA TYR A 76 4.67 -4.53 -2.60
C TYR A 76 3.97 -4.05 -1.34
N LEU A 77 3.16 -4.88 -0.68
CA LEU A 77 2.46 -4.49 0.55
C LEU A 77 3.30 -4.84 1.77
N GLU A 78 3.88 -6.05 1.79
CA GLU A 78 4.69 -6.53 2.91
C GLU A 78 6.18 -6.22 2.74
N GLY A 79 6.62 -5.86 1.54
CA GLY A 79 7.99 -5.38 1.31
C GLY A 79 9.05 -6.46 1.18
N LYS A 80 8.67 -7.72 0.97
CA LYS A 80 9.60 -8.84 0.84
C LYS A 80 10.40 -8.79 -0.44
N GLY A 81 11.63 -9.31 -0.38
CA GLY A 81 12.50 -9.40 -1.54
C GLY A 81 11.99 -10.42 -2.56
N LYS A 82 12.15 -10.16 -3.86
CA LYS A 82 11.76 -11.12 -4.92
C LYS A 82 12.38 -12.51 -4.75
N LYS A 83 13.62 -12.58 -4.24
CA LYS A 83 14.34 -13.84 -3.99
C LYS A 83 13.69 -14.62 -2.84
N GLU A 84 13.36 -13.92 -1.76
CA GLU A 84 12.68 -14.48 -0.59
C GLU A 84 11.30 -15.04 -0.98
N VAL A 85 10.51 -14.24 -1.71
CA VAL A 85 9.18 -14.66 -2.20
C VAL A 85 9.27 -15.83 -3.18
N ALA A 86 10.32 -15.91 -3.99
CA ALA A 86 10.56 -17.04 -4.88
C ALA A 86 10.75 -18.35 -4.08
N VAL A 87 11.55 -18.31 -3.01
CA VAL A 87 11.75 -19.45 -2.10
C VAL A 87 10.46 -19.81 -1.35
N GLU A 88 9.79 -18.81 -0.77
CA GLU A 88 8.56 -19.03 0.02
C GLU A 88 7.43 -19.67 -0.80
N LEU A 89 7.36 -19.37 -2.10
CA LEU A 89 6.30 -19.87 -2.99
C LEU A 89 6.70 -21.08 -3.82
N ASP A 90 7.92 -21.62 -3.62
CA ASP A 90 8.50 -22.67 -4.45
C ASP A 90 8.43 -22.34 -5.95
N ARG A 91 8.95 -21.16 -6.31
CA ARG A 91 8.97 -20.62 -7.68
C ARG A 91 10.35 -20.13 -8.06
N THR A 92 10.61 -20.07 -9.36
CA THR A 92 11.80 -19.38 -9.87
C THR A 92 11.60 -17.86 -9.88
N GLN A 93 12.69 -17.08 -9.76
CA GLN A 93 12.62 -15.62 -9.92
C GLN A 93 12.02 -15.21 -11.28
N ARG A 94 12.21 -16.03 -12.32
CA ARG A 94 11.59 -15.81 -13.64
C ARG A 94 10.07 -15.92 -13.57
N GLN A 95 9.54 -16.93 -12.88
CA GLN A 95 8.10 -17.10 -12.65
C GLN A 95 7.51 -15.99 -11.78
N ILE A 96 8.26 -15.51 -10.78
CA ILE A 96 7.88 -14.33 -9.99
C ILE A 96 7.77 -13.10 -10.89
N ASN A 97 8.81 -12.78 -11.66
CA ASN A 97 8.80 -11.63 -12.57
C ASN A 97 7.69 -11.72 -13.61
N TYR A 98 7.45 -12.90 -14.19
CA TYR A 98 6.34 -13.12 -15.12
C TYR A 98 4.99 -12.81 -14.46
N SER A 99 4.78 -13.29 -13.24
CA SER A 99 3.52 -13.06 -12.50
C SER A 99 3.33 -11.58 -12.14
N ILE A 100 4.41 -10.88 -11.78
CA ILE A 100 4.38 -9.43 -11.57
C ILE A 100 3.98 -8.71 -12.86
N ASN A 101 4.62 -9.01 -13.98
CA ASN A 101 4.31 -8.36 -15.26
C ASN A 101 2.85 -8.60 -15.67
N LYS A 102 2.36 -9.83 -15.52
CA LYS A 102 0.97 -10.18 -15.78
C LYS A 102 0.00 -9.42 -14.84
N ALA A 103 0.33 -9.30 -13.56
CA ALA A 103 -0.46 -8.52 -12.62
C ALA A 103 -0.54 -7.05 -13.02
N MET A 104 0.59 -6.44 -13.40
CA MET A 104 0.64 -5.04 -13.85
C MET A 104 -0.22 -4.82 -15.09
N GLN A 105 -0.21 -5.76 -16.04
CA GLN A 105 -1.05 -5.71 -17.22
C GLN A 105 -2.54 -5.79 -16.88
N ILE A 106 -2.94 -6.71 -15.99
CA ILE A 106 -4.33 -6.84 -15.55
C ILE A 106 -4.81 -5.56 -14.85
N MET A 107 -4.00 -5.03 -13.92
CA MET A 107 -4.34 -3.80 -13.22
C MET A 107 -4.42 -2.62 -14.20
N SER A 108 -3.46 -2.47 -15.11
CA SER A 108 -3.45 -1.38 -16.10
C SER A 108 -4.68 -1.41 -17.02
N ASN A 109 -5.09 -2.59 -17.50
CA ASN A 109 -6.24 -2.73 -18.38
C ASN A 109 -7.56 -2.39 -17.68
N LYS A 110 -7.67 -2.71 -16.38
CA LYS A 110 -8.84 -2.37 -15.57
C LYS A 110 -8.89 -0.89 -15.15
N PHE A 111 -7.82 -0.14 -15.39
CA PHE A 111 -7.70 1.29 -15.12
C PHE A 111 -7.85 2.19 -16.35
N MET A 112 -8.01 1.60 -17.55
CA MET A 112 -8.28 2.33 -18.80
C MET A 112 -9.77 2.62 -19.03
N TYR A 113 -10.64 2.26 -18.09
CA TYR A 113 -12.09 2.56 -18.11
C TYR A 113 -12.50 3.24 -16.81
#